data_AF-A0AA46YKJ0-F1
#
_entry.id   AF-A0AA46YKJ0-F1
#
_cell.length_a   1.000
_cell.length_b   1.000
_cell.length_c   1.000
_cell.angle_alpha   90.00
_cell.angle_beta   90.00
_cell.angle_gamma   90.00
#
_symmetry.space_group_name_H-M   'P 1'
#
loop_
_entity.id
_entity.type
_entity.pdbx_description
1 polymer ?
#
loop_
_entity_poly.entity_id
_entity_poly.type
_entity_poly.pdbx_seq_one_letter_code
_entity_poly.pdbx_strand_id
1 'polypeptide(L)'
;MHITKVQQWVASGMLGAFGFALAASLSYSAWLMLDRDKPGNAWGLWVMGLIVGVLVMFGTRIIHKVSPVSWWLLAGAIPAAVGAYFLLR
;
A
#
# COMPACT_ATOMS: atom_id res chain seq x y z
N MET A 1 -18.21 22.20 -1.42
CA MET A 1 -17.57 21.98 -0.10
C MET A 1 -16.11 22.40 -0.17
N HIS A 2 -15.73 23.47 0.51
CA HIS A 2 -14.32 23.85 0.65
C HIS A 2 -13.68 22.88 1.65
N ILE A 3 -12.90 21.91 1.15
CA ILE A 3 -12.08 21.09 2.04
C ILE A 3 -11.04 22.02 2.66
N THR A 4 -11.09 22.18 3.99
CA THR A 4 -10.09 22.95 4.72
C THR A 4 -8.78 22.15 4.81
N LYS A 5 -7.66 22.85 4.93
CA LYS A 5 -6.31 22.22 4.98
C LYS A 5 -6.24 21.12 6.05
N VAL A 6 -6.93 21.28 7.18
CA VAL A 6 -7.02 20.28 8.25
C VAL A 6 -7.74 19.01 7.80
N GLN A 7 -8.85 19.12 7.08
CA GLN A 7 -9.60 17.96 6.58
C GLN A 7 -8.78 17.14 5.57
N GLN A 8 -7.94 17.77 4.75
CA GLN A 8 -7.02 17.05 3.86
C GLN A 8 -6.01 16.21 4.64
N TRP A 9 -5.41 16.79 5.68
CA TRP A 9 -4.47 16.06 6.54
C TRP A 9 -5.15 14.90 7.28
N VAL A 10 -6.34 15.11 7.84
CA VAL A 10 -7.09 14.04 8.52
C VAL A 10 -7.44 12.91 7.54
N ALA A 11 -7.99 13.25 6.37
CA ALA A 11 -8.36 12.24 5.36
C ALA A 11 -7.15 11.46 4.85
N SER A 12 -6.03 12.13 4.59
CA SER A 12 -4.78 11.47 4.17
C SER A 12 -4.15 10.62 5.28
N GLY A 13 -4.21 11.06 6.54
CA GLY A 13 -3.72 10.29 7.67
C GLY A 13 -4.54 9.02 7.89
N MET A 14 -5.87 9.10 7.76
CA MET A 14 -6.75 7.93 7.83
C MET A 14 -6.50 6.95 6.67
N LEU A 15 -6.42 7.47 5.43
CA LEU A 15 -6.13 6.66 4.25
C LEU A 15 -4.76 5.99 4.34
N GLY A 16 -3.75 6.74 4.80
CA GLY A 16 -2.40 6.26 5.02
C GLY A 16 -2.38 5.15 6.07
N ALA A 17 -2.85 5.42 7.29
CA ALA A 17 -2.81 4.46 8.38
C ALA A 17 -3.56 3.16 8.03
N PHE A 18 -4.79 3.27 7.53
CA PHE A 18 -5.58 2.08 7.20
C PHE A 18 -5.04 1.36 5.97
N GLY A 19 -4.72 2.10 4.92
CA GLY A 19 -4.28 1.53 3.66
C GLY A 19 -2.87 0.92 3.73
N PHE A 20 -1.93 1.55 4.44
CA PHE A 20 -0.61 0.95 4.67
C PHE A 20 -0.69 -0.26 5.60
N ALA A 21 -1.54 -0.24 6.64
CA ALA A 21 -1.76 -1.42 7.46
C ALA A 21 -2.32 -2.60 6.65
N LEU A 22 -3.23 -2.33 5.70
CA LEU A 22 -3.81 -3.33 4.80
C LEU A 22 -2.77 -3.85 3.79
N ALA A 23 -1.97 -2.97 3.18
CA ALA A 23 -0.87 -3.37 2.30
C ALA A 23 0.18 -4.22 3.02
N ALA A 24 0.52 -3.86 4.26
CA ALA A 24 1.46 -4.60 5.10
C ALA A 24 0.89 -5.97 5.50
N SER A 25 -0.37 -6.06 5.91
CA SER A 25 -1.00 -7.33 6.30
C SER A 25 -1.15 -8.30 5.13
N LEU A 26 -1.47 -7.81 3.93
CA LEU A 26 -1.47 -8.62 2.70
C LEU A 26 -0.07 -9.16 2.37
N SER A 27 0.95 -8.31 2.47
CA SER A 27 2.34 -8.71 2.20
C SER A 27 2.85 -9.73 3.22
N TYR A 28 2.49 -9.57 4.50
CA TYR A 28 2.81 -10.53 5.56
C TYR A 28 2.07 -11.87 5.38
N SER A 29 0.80 -11.81 4.99
CA SER A 29 0.01 -13.03 4.71
C SER A 29 0.55 -13.81 3.50
N ALA A 30 1.06 -13.10 2.49
CA ALA A 30 1.73 -13.70 1.35
C ALA A 30 2.94 -14.53 1.78
N TRP A 31 3.79 -13.97 2.65
CA TRP A 31 4.93 -14.69 3.22
C TRP A 31 4.49 -15.94 4.01
N LEU A 32 3.49 -15.81 4.87
CA LEU A 32 2.98 -16.93 5.68
C LEU A 32 2.34 -18.06 4.85
N MET A 33 1.85 -17.76 3.64
CA MET A 33 1.32 -18.76 2.71
C MET A 33 2.41 -19.48 1.91
N LEU A 34 3.59 -18.88 1.76
CA LEU A 34 4.72 -19.51 1.06
C LEU A 34 5.18 -20.78 1.79
N ASP A 35 5.20 -20.73 3.12
CA ASP A 35 5.52 -21.86 4.02
C ASP A 35 4.52 -23.03 3.96
N ARG A 36 3.34 -22.85 3.34
CA ARG A 36 2.26 -23.86 3.32
C ARG A 36 2.07 -24.53 1.96
N ASP A 37 3.12 -24.60 1.13
CA ASP A 37 3.15 -25.30 -0.17
C ASP A 37 2.14 -24.78 -1.22
N LYS A 38 1.65 -23.54 -1.10
CA LYS A 38 0.72 -22.92 -2.08
C LYS A 38 1.31 -21.62 -2.67
N PRO A 39 2.37 -21.72 -3.47
CA PRO A 39 3.12 -20.55 -3.96
C PRO A 39 2.26 -19.61 -4.83
N GLY A 40 1.28 -20.14 -5.58
CA GLY A 40 0.39 -19.31 -6.41
C GLY A 40 -0.47 -18.31 -5.62
N ASN A 41 -0.91 -18.68 -4.41
CA ASN A 41 -1.71 -17.79 -3.57
C ASN A 41 -0.87 -16.72 -2.88
N ALA A 42 0.39 -17.01 -2.57
CA ALA A 42 1.32 -16.05 -1.98
C ALA A 42 1.60 -14.89 -2.96
N TRP A 43 1.88 -15.21 -4.23
CA TRP A 43 2.10 -14.18 -5.25
C TRP A 43 0.86 -13.28 -5.46
N GLY A 44 -0.35 -13.86 -5.45
CA GLY A 44 -1.59 -13.08 -5.54
C GLY A 44 -1.74 -12.07 -4.41
N LEU A 45 -1.49 -12.49 -3.17
CA LEU A 45 -1.54 -11.60 -1.99
C LEU A 45 -0.48 -10.51 -2.04
N TRP A 46 0.73 -10.85 -2.49
CA TRP A 46 1.81 -9.88 -2.65
C TRP A 46 1.46 -8.79 -3.68
N VAL A 47 0.94 -9.19 -4.86
CA VAL A 47 0.48 -8.25 -5.90
C VAL A 47 -0.63 -7.34 -5.37
N MET A 48 -1.58 -7.89 -4.61
CA MET A 48 -2.64 -7.08 -3.98
C MET A 48 -2.07 -6.09 -2.96
N GLY A 49 -1.11 -6.49 -2.14
CA GLY A 49 -0.40 -5.59 -1.22
C GLY A 49 0.28 -4.43 -1.94
N LEU A 50 0.93 -4.70 -3.09
CA LEU A 50 1.55 -3.70 -3.94
C LEU A 50 0.53 -2.71 -4.52
N ILE A 51 -0.58 -3.22 -5.08
CA ILE A 51 -1.65 -2.39 -5.65
C ILE A 51 -2.26 -1.48 -4.58
N VAL A 52 -2.57 -2.03 -3.39
CA VAL A 52 -3.14 -1.26 -2.29
C VAL A 52 -2.18 -0.15 -1.86
N GLY A 53 -0.90 -0.45 -1.65
CA GLY A 53 0.09 0.55 -1.25
C GLY A 53 0.24 1.70 -2.27
N VAL A 54 0.22 1.39 -3.58
CA VAL A 54 0.24 2.40 -4.64
C VAL A 54 -1.03 3.25 -4.64
N LEU A 55 -2.21 2.61 -4.50
CA LEU A 55 -3.49 3.32 -4.44
C LEU A 55 -3.60 4.26 -3.24
N VAL A 56 -3.00 3.92 -2.11
CA VAL A 56 -2.95 4.77 -0.91
C VAL A 56 -2.16 6.04 -1.17
N MET A 57 -1.00 5.94 -1.80
CA MET A 57 -0.22 7.12 -2.19
C MET A 57 -0.91 7.95 -3.26
N PHE A 58 -1.56 7.28 -4.22
CA PHE A 58 -2.36 7.93 -5.25
C PHE A 58 -3.52 8.73 -4.64
N GLY A 59 -4.30 8.11 -3.74
CA GLY A 59 -5.41 8.76 -3.06
C GLY A 59 -4.95 9.90 -2.15
N THR A 60 -3.84 9.74 -1.43
CA THR A 60 -3.23 10.79 -0.61
C THR A 60 -2.90 12.04 -1.42
N ARG A 61 -2.45 11.86 -2.66
CA ARG A 61 -2.14 12.97 -3.57
C ARG A 61 -3.36 13.66 -4.14
N ILE A 62 -4.39 12.88 -4.49
CA ILE A 62 -5.69 13.43 -4.88
C ILE A 62 -6.26 14.31 -3.76
N ILE A 63 -6.19 13.85 -2.51
CA ILE A 63 -6.66 14.60 -1.34
C ILE A 63 -5.94 15.95 -1.23
N HIS A 64 -4.63 15.98 -1.48
CA HIS A 64 -3.82 17.20 -1.45
C HIS A 64 -3.91 18.04 -2.73
N LYS A 65 -4.68 17.60 -3.74
CA LYS A 65 -4.81 18.26 -5.05
C LYS A 65 -3.46 18.52 -5.74
N VAL A 66 -2.51 17.61 -5.55
CA VAL A 66 -1.22 17.62 -6.24
C VAL A 66 -1.22 16.56 -7.35
N SER A 67 -0.24 16.62 -8.26
CA SER A 67 -0.13 15.66 -9.35
C SER A 67 -0.22 14.21 -8.82
N PRO A 68 -1.19 13.41 -9.29
CA PRO A 68 -1.42 12.06 -8.77
C PRO A 68 -0.34 11.07 -9.21
N VAL A 69 0.31 11.33 -10.35
CA VAL A 69 1.42 10.53 -10.88
C VAL A 69 2.73 11.28 -10.61
N SER A 70 3.52 10.78 -9.67
CA SER A 70 4.87 11.28 -9.40
C SER A 70 5.66 10.21 -8.65
N TRP A 71 6.99 10.32 -8.66
CA TRP A 71 7.95 9.38 -8.05
C TRP A 71 7.58 8.89 -6.64
N TRP A 72 6.88 9.69 -5.83
CA TRP A 72 6.39 9.26 -4.52
C TRP A 72 5.36 8.11 -4.54
N LEU A 73 4.78 7.75 -5.69
CA LEU A 73 4.00 6.52 -5.80
C LEU A 73 4.85 5.27 -5.46
N LEU A 74 6.16 5.32 -5.71
CA LEU A 74 7.08 4.25 -5.34
C LEU A 74 7.21 4.07 -3.84
N ALA A 75 7.04 5.14 -3.04
CA ALA A 75 7.00 5.01 -1.58
C ALA A 75 5.75 4.22 -1.12
N GLY A 76 4.68 4.21 -1.92
CA GLY A 76 3.51 3.35 -1.71
C GLY A 76 3.84 1.86 -1.85
N ALA A 77 4.88 1.52 -2.63
CA ALA A 77 5.31 0.15 -2.84
C ALA A 77 6.25 -0.37 -1.73
N ILE A 78 6.63 0.44 -0.73
CA ILE A 78 7.55 0.03 0.35
C ILE A 78 7.08 -1.24 1.08
N PRO A 79 5.81 -1.38 1.51
CA PRO A 79 5.35 -2.59 2.21
C PRO A 79 5.48 -3.85 1.34
N ALA A 80 5.19 -3.70 0.04
CA ALA A 80 5.33 -4.78 -0.92
C ALA A 80 6.80 -5.09 -1.24
N ALA A 81 7.67 -4.10 -1.30
CA ALA A 81 9.11 -4.31 -1.46
C ALA A 81 9.71 -5.09 -0.26
N VAL A 82 9.27 -4.76 0.96
CA VAL A 82 9.62 -5.52 2.17
C VAL A 82 9.07 -6.94 2.07
N GLY A 83 7.80 -7.11 1.68
CA GLY A 83 7.21 -8.43 1.43
C GLY A 83 7.98 -9.25 0.38
N ALA A 84 8.43 -8.61 -0.71
CA ALA A 84 9.21 -9.26 -1.75
C ALA A 84 10.57 -9.74 -1.24
N TYR A 85 11.24 -8.95 -0.41
CA TYR A 85 12.49 -9.34 0.22
C TYR A 85 12.32 -10.61 1.09
N PHE A 86 11.21 -10.72 1.82
CA PHE A 86 10.90 -11.92 2.61
C PHE A 86 10.43 -13.12 1.76
N LEU A 87 9.81 -12.87 0.61
CA LEU A 87 9.36 -13.91 -0.33
C LEU A 87 10.51 -14.51 -1.17
N LEU A 88 11.53 -13.72 -1.47
CA LEU A 88 12.67 -14.09 -2.31
C LEU A 88 13.85 -14.66 -1.52
N ARG A 89 13.78 -14.63 -0.18
CA ARG A 89 14.78 -15.20 0.73
C ARG A 89 14.35 -16.59 1.20
#